data_AF-B1X1E3-F1
#
_entry.id   AF-B1X1E3-F1
#
_cell.length_a   1.000
_cell.length_b   1.000
_cell.length_c   1.000
_cell.angle_alpha   90.00
_cell.angle_beta   90.00
_cell.angle_gamma   90.00
#
_symmetry.space_group_name_H-M   'P 1'
#
loop_
_entity.id
_entity.type
_entity.pdbx_description
1 polymer ?
#
loop_
_entity_poly.entity_id
_entity_poly.type
_entity_poly.pdbx_seq_one_letter_code
_entity_poly.pdbx_strand_id
1 'polypeptide(L)' 'MKINIDRDPAIIEEALQVLSQHLEPSKLMRFLAICNLGSVDYFNLKEKLFDGETVDSLYEKIKAFGL' A
#
# COMPACT_ATOMS: atom_id res chain seq x y z
N MET A 1 -8.94 29.04 -0.33
CA MET A 1 -9.99 28.11 -0.79
C MET A 1 -9.60 26.71 -0.32
N LYS A 2 -10.27 26.14 0.69
CA LYS A 2 -10.09 24.73 1.06
C LYS A 2 -11.07 23.93 0.20
N ILE A 3 -10.58 23.28 -0.84
CA ILE A 3 -11.38 22.34 -1.63
C ILE A 3 -11.52 21.10 -0.75
N ASN A 4 -12.73 20.86 -0.24
CA ASN A 4 -13.03 19.64 0.48
C ASN A 4 -13.23 18.56 -0.59
N ILE A 5 -12.15 17.84 -0.91
CA ILE A 5 -12.24 16.66 -1.76
C ILE A 5 -12.82 15.59 -0.87
N ASP A 6 -14.12 15.32 -1.03
CA ASP A 6 -14.74 14.13 -0.44
C ASP A 6 -13.95 12.94 -0.95
N ARG A 7 -13.27 12.23 -0.03
CA ARG A 7 -12.57 10.98 -0.36
C ARG A 7 -13.66 9.98 -0.72
N ASP A 8 -13.81 9.69 -2.01
CA ASP A 8 -14.67 8.60 -2.48
C ASP A 8 -13.95 7.27 -2.21
N PRO A 9 -14.41 6.46 -1.23
CA PRO A 9 -13.74 5.22 -0.89
C PRO A 9 -13.78 4.20 -2.03
N ALA A 10 -14.81 4.22 -2.88
CA ALA A 10 -14.95 3.27 -3.98
C ALA A 10 -13.90 3.52 -5.07
N ILE A 11 -13.66 4.79 -5.41
CA ILE A 11 -12.61 5.17 -6.37
C ILE A 11 -11.22 4.82 -5.84
N ILE A 12 -10.98 4.99 -4.53
CA ILE A 12 -9.70 4.61 -3.92
C ILE A 12 -9.50 3.10 -3.95
N GLU A 13 -10.54 2.31 -3.67
CA GLU A 13 -10.47 0.86 -3.73
C GLU A 13 -10.23 0.34 -5.15
N GLU A 14 -10.92 0.90 -6.15
CA GLU A 14 -10.70 0.58 -7.57
C GLU A 14 -9.26 0.90 -8.00
N ALA A 15 -8.75 2.09 -7.63
CA ALA A 15 -7.37 2.48 -7.91
C ALA A 15 -6.36 1.54 -7.24
N LEU A 16 -6.57 1.16 -5.98
CA LEU A 16 -5.71 0.20 -5.28
C LEU A 16 -5.68 -1.16 -5.98
N GLN A 17 -6.84 -1.62 -6.45
CA GLN A 17 -6.96 -2.91 -7.14
C GLN A 17 -6.16 -2.91 -8.45
N VAL A 18 -6.31 -1.85 -9.27
CA VAL A 18 -5.53 -1.68 -10.51
C VAL A 18 -4.04 -1.59 -10.21
N LEU A 19 -3.65 -0.75 -9.25
CA LEU A 19 -2.23 -0.56 -8.91
C LEU A 19 -1.60 -1.86 -8.38
N SER A 20 -2.32 -2.65 -7.59
CA SER A 20 -1.82 -3.93 -7.07
C SER A 20 -1.54 -4.98 -8.16
N GLN A 21 -2.18 -4.87 -9.33
CA GLN A 21 -1.91 -5.76 -10.47
C GLN A 21 -0.68 -5.37 -11.28
N HIS A 22 -0.19 -4.14 -11.12
CA HIS A 22 0.88 -3.58 -11.96
C HIS A 22 2.11 -3.09 -11.19
N LEU A 23 2.00 -2.95 -9.87
CA LEU A 23 3.08 -2.53 -8.99
C LEU A 23 3.46 -3.65 -8.03
N GLU A 24 4.76 -3.83 -7.89
CA GLU A 24 5.36 -4.57 -6.78
C GLU A 24 4.80 -4.03 -5.44
N PRO A 25 4.51 -4.89 -4.44
CA PRO A 25 3.94 -4.48 -3.15
C PRO A 25 4.70 -3.37 -2.44
N SER A 26 6.04 -3.36 -2.56
CA SER A 26 6.91 -2.34 -1.99
C SER A 26 6.70 -0.95 -2.61
N LYS A 27 6.46 -0.89 -3.93
CA LYS A 27 6.19 0.35 -4.66
C LYS A 27 4.77 0.86 -4.38
N LEU A 28 3.80 -0.05 -4.25
CA LEU A 28 2.44 0.29 -3.86
C LEU A 28 2.39 0.92 -2.47
N MET A 29 3.05 0.32 -1.48
CA MET A 29 3.10 0.89 -0.11
C MET A 29 3.78 2.26 -0.07
N ARG A 30 4.89 2.41 -0.81
CA ARG A 30 5.57 3.72 -0.92
C ARG A 30 4.68 4.77 -1.58
N PHE A 31 3.93 4.41 -2.62
CA PHE A 31 2.99 5.31 -3.29
C PHE A 31 1.90 5.79 -2.32
N LEU A 32 1.28 4.88 -1.57
CA LEU A 32 0.23 5.23 -0.62
C LEU A 32 0.71 6.13 0.51
N ALA A 33 1.95 5.91 0.98
CA ALA A 33 2.60 6.78 1.94
C ALA A 33 2.85 8.20 1.38
N ILE A 34 3.33 8.31 0.13
CA ILE A 34 3.55 9.60 -0.54
C ILE A 34 2.23 10.37 -0.73
N CYS A 35 1.17 9.67 -1.12
CA CYS A 35 -0.14 10.28 -1.36
C CYS A 35 -0.92 10.62 -0.07
N ASN A 36 -0.35 10.34 1.11
CA ASN A 36 -1.02 10.48 2.40
C ASN A 36 -2.42 9.84 2.42
N LEU A 37 -2.54 8.72 1.69
CA LEU A 37 -3.75 7.92 1.59
C LEU A 37 -3.91 6.98 2.79
N GLY A 38 -3.17 7.21 3.89
CA GLY A 38 -3.17 6.41 5.12
C GLY A 38 -4.49 6.39 5.91
N SER A 39 -5.59 6.91 5.34
CA SER A 39 -6.96 6.63 5.80
C SER A 39 -7.56 5.39 5.14
N VAL A 40 -6.95 4.88 4.06
CA VAL A 40 -7.19 3.52 3.61
C VAL A 40 -6.81 2.64 4.77
N ASP A 41 -7.70 1.71 5.12
CA ASP A 41 -7.58 0.82 6.25
C ASP A 41 -6.25 0.05 6.17
N TYR A 42 -5.21 0.66 6.74
CA TYR A 42 -3.83 0.21 6.69
C TYR A 42 -3.71 -1.20 7.24
N PHE A 43 -4.59 -1.54 8.17
CA PHE A 43 -4.67 -2.87 8.77
C PHE A 43 -5.10 -3.91 7.73
N ASN A 44 -6.22 -3.70 7.07
CA ASN A 44 -6.70 -4.60 6.01
C ASN A 44 -5.75 -4.67 4.81
N LEU A 45 -5.14 -3.54 4.44
CA LEU A 45 -4.18 -3.50 3.34
C LEU A 45 -2.88 -4.23 3.70
N LYS A 46 -2.37 -4.04 4.92
CA LYS A 46 -1.18 -4.73 5.41
C LYS A 46 -1.40 -6.25 5.42
N GLU A 47 -2.54 -6.71 5.94
CA GLU A 47 -2.90 -8.14 5.93
C GLU A 47 -2.92 -8.67 4.50
N LYS A 48 -3.53 -7.98 3.54
CA LYS A 48 -3.53 -8.42 2.13
C LYS A 48 -2.14 -8.46 1.48
N LEU A 49 -1.27 -7.48 1.79
CA LEU A 49 0.03 -7.34 1.12
C LEU A 49 1.13 -8.21 1.72
N PHE A 50 0.97 -8.61 2.98
CA PHE A 50 1.98 -9.35 3.73
C PHE A 50 1.42 -10.64 4.34
N ASP A 51 0.31 -11.16 3.80
CA ASP A 51 -0.25 -12.42 4.24
C ASP A 51 0.79 -13.54 4.10
N GLY A 52 0.96 -14.32 5.16
CA GLY A 52 1.98 -15.37 5.26
C GLY A 52 3.43 -14.89 5.37
N GLU A 53 3.70 -13.58 5.38
CA GLU A 53 5.04 -13.04 5.61
C GLU A 53 5.33 -12.88 7.10
N THR A 54 6.53 -13.26 7.52
CA THR A 54 7.04 -13.02 8.87
C THR A 54 8.01 -11.84 8.86
N VAL A 55 8.33 -11.34 10.05
CA VAL A 55 9.38 -10.31 10.19
C VAL A 55 10.69 -10.80 9.58
N ASP A 56 11.02 -12.08 9.76
CA ASP A 56 12.24 -12.69 9.21
C ASP A 56 12.20 -12.78 7.67
N SER A 57 11.06 -13.17 7.07
CA SER A 57 10.94 -13.24 5.61
C SER A 57 11.04 -11.86 4.95
N LEU A 58 10.44 -10.84 5.57
CA LEU A 58 10.53 -9.46 5.13
C LEU A 58 11.95 -8.92 5.27
N TYR A 59 12.64 -9.23 6.37
CA TYR A 59 14.02 -8.81 6.60
C TYR A 59 14.96 -9.36 5.52
N GLU A 60 14.87 -10.65 5.19
CA GLU A 60 15.70 -11.25 4.15
C GLU A 60 15.39 -10.68 2.76
N LYS A 61 14.11 -10.41 2.45
CA LYS A 61 13.72 -9.75 1.19
C LYS A 61 14.28 -8.33 1.08
N ILE A 62 14.28 -7.58 2.19
CA ILE A 62 14.84 -6.22 2.24
C ILE A 62 16.35 -6.27 2.04
N LYS A 63 17.03 -7.21 2.69
CA LYS A 63 18.49 -7.42 2.56
C LYS A 63 18.87 -7.80 1.13
N ALA A 64 18.08 -8.67 0.48
CA ALA A 64 18.27 -9.06 -0.92
C ALA A 64 18.02 -7.90 -1.90
N PHE A 65 17.22 -6.91 -1.53
CA PHE A 65 16.93 -5.72 -2.34
C PHE A 65 18.09 -4.69 -2.33
N GLY A 66 19.12 -4.88 -1.49
CA GLY A 66 20.36 -4.10 -1.50
C GLY A 66 20.46 -3.08 -0.38
N LEU A 67 20.55 -3.56 0.86
CA LEU A 67 21.19 -2.84 1.97
C LEU A 67 22.67 -3.22 2.06
#